data_AF-A0A3P9LK21-F1
#
_entry.id   AF-A0A3P9LK21-F1
#
_cell.length_a   1.000
_cell.length_b   1.000
_cell.length_c   1.000
_cell.angle_alpha   90.00
_cell.angle_beta   90.00
_cell.angle_gamma   90.00
#
_symmetry.space_group_name_H-M   'P 1'
#
loop_
_entity.id
_entity.type
_entity.pdbx_description
1 polymer ?
#
loop_
_entity_poly.entity_id
_entity_poly.type
_entity_poly.pdbx_seq_one_letter_code
_entity_poly.pdbx_strand_id
1 'polypeptide(L)'
;MDDEVPPHRTRIITSGLQEVGVPHMVWPTMSPLLNPILHVWDQLKQRLNDPLVEEFNALPQNNVMRLVRSMKRCCQTVIAAKGENTCY
;
A
#
# COMPACT_ATOMS: atom_id res chain seq x y z
N MET A 1 6.54 -2.45 -5.18
CA MET A 1 5.26 -1.72 -5.30
C MET A 1 5.40 -0.45 -4.50
N ASP A 2 5.15 0.69 -5.12
CA ASP A 2 5.13 2.01 -4.52
C ASP A 2 4.05 2.87 -5.21
N ASP A 3 3.74 4.04 -4.66
CA ASP A 3 2.89 5.01 -5.36
C ASP A 3 3.71 5.78 -6.42
N GLU A 4 3.03 6.20 -7.49
CA GLU A 4 3.61 6.97 -8.61
C GLU A 4 4.00 8.41 -8.25
N VAL A 5 4.42 8.68 -7.00
CA VAL A 5 4.82 10.03 -6.60
C VAL A 5 6.16 10.41 -7.25
N PRO A 6 6.36 11.68 -7.66
CA PRO A 6 7.55 12.11 -8.40
C PRO A 6 8.90 11.72 -7.75
N PRO A 7 9.06 11.78 -6.41
CA PRO A 7 10.29 11.33 -5.76
C PRO A 7 10.67 9.87 -6.07
N HIS A 8 9.69 8.95 -6.12
CA HIS A 8 9.90 7.54 -6.42
C HIS A 8 10.28 7.27 -7.88
N ARG A 9 10.13 8.27 -8.75
CA ARG A 9 10.47 8.20 -10.18
C ARG A 9 11.78 8.90 -10.52
N THR A 10 12.48 9.42 -9.51
CA THR A 10 13.80 10.00 -9.71
C THR A 10 14.79 8.95 -10.18
N ARG A 11 15.71 9.34 -11.08
CA ARG A 11 16.72 8.45 -11.65
C ARG A 11 17.56 7.73 -10.59
N ILE A 12 17.84 8.40 -9.49
CA ILE A 12 18.63 7.85 -8.38
C ILE A 12 17.87 6.67 -7.75
N ILE A 13 16.58 6.82 -7.45
CA ILE A 13 15.77 5.74 -6.87
C ILE A 13 15.58 4.60 -7.86
N THR A 14 15.24 4.89 -9.12
CA THR A 14 15.00 3.83 -10.12
C THR A 14 16.26 3.03 -10.43
N SER A 15 17.42 3.69 -10.54
CA SER A 15 18.72 3.01 -10.75
C SER A 15 19.09 2.17 -9.52
N GLY A 16 18.91 2.71 -8.31
CA GLY A 16 19.17 1.97 -7.07
C GLY A 16 18.32 0.70 -6.97
N LEU A 17 17.02 0.78 -7.26
CA LEU A 17 16.12 -0.38 -7.27
C LEU A 17 16.54 -1.44 -8.30
N GLN A 18 17.04 -1.02 -9.47
CA GLN A 18 17.57 -1.94 -10.48
C GLN A 18 18.85 -2.63 -10.01
N GLU A 19 19.76 -1.91 -9.37
CA GLU A 19 21.02 -2.46 -8.85
C GLU A 19 20.81 -3.54 -7.78
N VAL A 20 19.85 -3.33 -6.86
CA VAL A 20 19.49 -4.35 -5.86
C VAL A 20 18.54 -5.44 -6.40
N GLY A 21 18.19 -5.38 -7.69
CA GLY A 21 17.34 -6.38 -8.34
C GLY A 21 15.89 -6.37 -7.85
N VAL A 22 15.40 -5.24 -7.32
CA VAL A 22 14.02 -5.11 -6.86
C VAL A 22 13.12 -4.83 -8.08
N PRO A 23 12.18 -5.73 -8.42
CA PRO A 23 11.28 -5.51 -9.55
C PRO A 23 10.35 -4.33 -9.25
N HIS A 24 10.32 -3.37 -10.19
CA HIS A 24 9.36 -2.28 -10.13
C HIS A 24 7.99 -2.78 -10.63
N MET A 25 6.94 -2.45 -9.89
CA MET A 25 5.57 -2.79 -10.25
C MET A 25 4.84 -1.49 -10.55
N VAL A 26 4.39 -1.35 -11.81
CA VAL A 26 3.64 -0.17 -12.26
C VAL A 26 2.37 -0.02 -11.44
N TRP A 27 2.10 1.19 -10.98
CA TRP A 27 0.98 1.48 -10.10
C TRP A 27 0.05 2.52 -10.71
N PRO A 28 -1.28 2.34 -10.65
CA PRO A 28 -2.20 3.38 -11.12
C PRO A 28 -2.15 4.60 -10.18
N THR A 29 -2.09 5.79 -10.77
CA THR A 29 -2.14 7.06 -10.03
C THR A 29 -3.49 7.18 -9.29
N MET A 30 -3.49 7.85 -8.12
CA MET A 30 -4.70 8.08 -7.30
C MET A 30 -5.49 6.81 -6.94
N SER A 31 -4.81 5.69 -6.68
CA SER A 31 -5.44 4.43 -6.28
C SER A 31 -5.13 4.04 -4.82
N PRO A 32 -5.66 4.77 -3.81
CA PRO A 32 -5.38 4.51 -2.40
C PRO A 32 -5.91 3.15 -1.94
N LEU A 33 -7.03 2.71 -2.53
CA LEU A 33 -7.64 1.38 -2.33
C LEU A 33 -6.69 0.23 -2.59
N LEU A 34 -5.76 0.44 -3.51
CA LEU A 34 -4.82 -0.59 -3.88
C LEU A 34 -3.61 -0.58 -2.94
N ASN A 35 -3.39 0.43 -2.09
CA ASN A 35 -2.20 0.50 -1.24
C ASN A 35 -2.45 -0.16 0.14
N PRO A 36 -1.93 -1.37 0.43
CA PRO A 36 -2.18 -2.06 1.70
C PRO A 36 -1.67 -1.28 2.91
N ILE A 37 -0.63 -0.45 2.75
CA ILE A 37 -0.05 0.30 3.86
C ILE A 37 -1.00 1.36 4.38
N LEU A 38 -1.85 1.95 3.52
CA LEU A 38 -2.86 2.92 3.95
C LEU A 38 -3.89 2.29 4.90
N HIS A 39 -4.20 1.00 4.68
CA HIS A 39 -5.11 0.24 5.54
C HIS A 39 -4.49 -0.10 6.88
N VAL A 40 -3.19 -0.43 6.89
CA VAL A 40 -2.44 -0.61 8.13
C VAL A 40 -2.41 0.70 8.91
N TRP A 41 -2.17 1.83 8.24
CA TRP A 41 -2.20 3.15 8.88
C TRP A 41 -3.56 3.51 9.45
N ASP A 42 -4.66 3.22 8.77
CA ASP A 42 -6.01 3.45 9.30
C ASP A 42 -6.27 2.63 10.57
N GLN A 43 -5.88 1.35 10.57
CA GLN A 43 -6.00 0.49 11.75
C GLN A 43 -5.15 0.99 12.93
N LEU A 44 -3.93 1.46 12.65
CA LEU A 44 -3.06 2.01 13.69
C LEU A 44 -3.64 3.31 14.25
N LYS A 45 -4.14 4.21 13.40
CA LYS A 45 -4.77 5.47 13.83
C LYS A 45 -5.96 5.26 14.76
N GLN A 46 -6.76 4.23 14.51
CA GLN A 46 -7.88 3.87 15.39
C GLN A 46 -7.43 3.35 16.77
N ARG A 47 -6.16 2.95 16.91
CA ARG A 47 -5.57 2.40 18.13
C ARG A 47 -4.55 3.32 18.79
N LEU A 48 -4.37 4.56 18.32
CA LEU A 48 -3.41 5.55 18.83
C LEU A 48 -3.76 6.10 20.23
N ASN A 49 -4.11 5.22 21.17
CA ASN A 49 -4.09 5.54 22.60
C ASN A 49 -2.70 5.33 23.20
N ASP A 50 -1.87 4.51 22.55
CA ASP A 50 -0.51 4.12 22.98
C ASP A 50 0.57 4.57 21.97
N PRO A 51 1.87 4.50 22.32
CA PRO A 51 2.96 4.85 21.41
C PRO A 51 2.91 4.04 20.11
N LEU A 52 3.03 4.75 18.97
CA LEU A 52 2.90 4.16 17.63
C LEU A 52 3.77 2.90 17.40
N VAL A 53 4.96 2.86 18.01
CA VAL A 53 5.89 1.73 17.87
C VAL A 53 5.34 0.47 18.55
N GLU A 54 4.71 0.62 19.72
CA GLU A 54 4.14 -0.51 20.45
C GLU A 54 2.93 -1.07 19.71
N GLU A 55 2.03 -0.20 19.24
CA GLU A 55 0.88 -0.60 18.42
C GLU A 55 1.28 -1.25 17.10
N PHE A 56 2.33 -0.75 16.44
CA PHE A 56 2.85 -1.36 15.22
C PHE A 56 3.43 -2.75 15.50
N ASN A 57 4.21 -2.91 16.56
CA ASN A 57 4.79 -4.20 16.94
C ASN A 57 3.73 -5.20 17.43
N ALA A 58 2.65 -4.71 18.05
CA ALA A 58 1.52 -5.51 18.48
C ALA A 58 0.58 -5.90 17.33
N LEU A 59 0.75 -5.34 16.13
CA LEU A 59 -0.11 -5.63 14.98
C LEU A 59 -0.02 -7.11 14.60
N PRO A 60 -1.11 -7.88 14.71
CA PRO A 60 -1.07 -9.30 14.42
C PRO A 60 -0.73 -9.59 12.95
N GLN A 61 0.16 -10.55 12.69
CA GLN A 61 0.57 -10.91 11.32
C GLN A 61 -0.62 -11.35 10.44
N ASN A 62 -1.66 -11.94 11.04
CA ASN A 62 -2.89 -12.30 10.33
C ASN A 62 -3.61 -11.06 9.75
N ASN A 63 -3.50 -9.87 10.35
CA ASN A 63 -4.06 -8.63 9.83
C ASN A 63 -3.36 -8.26 8.52
N VAL A 64 -2.02 -8.25 8.52
CA VAL A 64 -1.20 -7.99 7.33
C VAL A 64 -1.53 -9.00 6.24
N MET A 65 -1.57 -10.29 6.58
CA MET A 65 -1.90 -11.35 5.62
C MET A 65 -3.32 -11.23 5.06
N ARG A 66 -4.29 -10.76 5.86
CA ARG A 66 -5.66 -10.51 5.39
C ARG A 66 -5.69 -9.38 4.35
N LEU A 67 -4.93 -8.31 4.57
CA LEU A 67 -4.79 -7.19 3.63
C LEU A 67 -4.11 -7.62 2.33
N VAL A 68 -3.02 -8.38 2.42
CA VAL A 68 -2.36 -8.93 1.22
C VAL A 68 -3.30 -9.84 0.43
N ARG A 69 -4.10 -10.68 1.11
CA ARG A 69 -5.08 -11.55 0.45
C ARG A 69 -6.25 -10.77 -0.16
N SER A 70 -6.64 -9.63 0.41
CA SER A 70 -7.72 -8.80 -0.15
C SER A 70 -7.32 -8.04 -1.41
N MET A 71 -6.02 -7.92 -1.71
CA MET A 71 -5.53 -7.18 -2.87
C MET A 71 -6.15 -7.62 -4.19
N LYS A 72 -6.33 -8.92 -4.40
CA LYS A 72 -7.01 -9.44 -5.60
C LYS A 72 -8.42 -8.87 -5.75
N ARG A 73 -9.16 -8.79 -4.64
CA ARG A 73 -10.51 -8.21 -4.61
C ARG A 73 -10.47 -6.70 -4.83
N CYS A 74 -9.53 -5.99 -4.21
CA CYS A 74 -9.37 -4.54 -4.43
C CYS A 74 -9.11 -4.22 -5.90
N CYS A 75 -8.22 -4.95 -6.57
CA CYS A 75 -7.97 -4.81 -8.01
C CYS A 75 -9.23 -5.05 -8.84
N GLN A 76 -9.98 -6.11 -8.53
CA GLN A 76 -11.25 -6.42 -9.21
C GLN A 76 -12.28 -5.29 -9.04
N THR A 77 -12.37 -4.71 -7.85
CA THR A 77 -13.27 -3.59 -7.56
C THR A 77 -12.91 -2.36 -8.38
N VAL A 78 -11.62 -1.99 -8.47
CA VAL A 78 -11.15 -0.86 -9.28
C VAL A 78 -11.40 -1.10 -10.78
N ILE A 79 -11.16 -2.33 -11.27
CA ILE A 79 -11.45 -2.71 -12.66
C ILE A 79 -12.94 -2.61 -12.96
N ALA A 80 -13.80 -3.11 -12.06
CA ALA A 80 -15.25 -3.04 -12.22
C ALA A 80 -15.77 -1.59 -12.24
N ALA A 81 -15.14 -0.71 -11.46
CA ALA A 81 -15.42 0.73 -11.47
C ALA A 81 -14.74 1.50 -12.60
N LYS A 82 -14.05 0.82 -13.53
CA LYS A 82 -13.33 1.44 -14.65
C LYS A 82 -12.30 2.50 -14.21
N GLY A 83 -11.71 2.32 -13.03
CA GLY A 83 -10.77 3.28 -12.45
C GLY A 83 -11.42 4.51 -11.81
N GLU A 84 -12.76 4.58 -11.74
CA GLU A 84 -13.46 5.58 -10.94
C GLU A 84 -13.27 5.33 -9.44
N ASN A 85 -13.46 6.38 -8.65
CA ASN A 85 -13.34 6.30 -7.20
C ASN A 85 -14.30 5.24 -6.66
N THR A 86 -13.73 4.18 -6.13
CA THR A 86 -14.46 3.17 -5.37
C THR A 86 -14.39 3.58 -3.91
N CYS A 87 -15.55 3.69 -3.27
CA CYS A 87 -15.61 4.09 -1.87
C CYS A 87 -14.97 3.02 -0.98
N TYR A 88 -14.31 3.49 0.08
CA TYR A 88 -13.96 2.72 1.27
C TYR A 88 -15.06 2.88 2.32
#